data_AF-A0A9P3LEF5-F1
#
_entry.id   AF-A0A9P3LEF5-F1
#
_cell.length_a   1.000
_cell.length_b   1.000
_cell.length_c   1.000
_cell.angle_alpha   90.00
_cell.angle_beta   90.00
_cell.angle_gamma   90.00
#
_symmetry.space_group_name_H-M   'P 1'
#
loop_
_entity.id
_entity.type
_entity.pdbx_description
1 polymer ?
#
loop_
_entity_poly.entity_id
_entity_poly.type
_entity_poly.pdbx_seq_one_letter_code
_entity_poly.pdbx_strand_id
1 'polypeptide(L)'
;MAHIESIADSCGYTDYSKNFVTYPPKGPLPVPGNNTEGVAGCKVWNQIFGAAVLTNPAFNVYRIFDTWPVLWDVHGFPGSFF
;
A
#
# COMPACT_ATOMS: atom_id res chain seq x y z
N MET A 1 0.31 -7.99 12.83
CA MET A 1 0.96 -8.16 11.51
C MET A 1 0.69 -9.52 10.89
N ALA A 2 0.55 -10.60 11.68
CA ALA A 2 0.26 -11.97 11.19
C ALA A 2 -0.85 -12.13 10.13
N HIS A 3 -1.92 -11.34 10.18
CA HIS A 3 -3.00 -11.42 9.17
C HIS A 3 -2.54 -10.99 7.77
N ILE A 4 -1.88 -9.84 7.67
CA ILE A 4 -1.41 -9.30 6.39
C ILE A 4 -0.26 -10.14 5.84
N GLU A 5 0.62 -10.64 6.71
CA GLU A 5 1.70 -11.57 6.34
C GLU A 5 1.13 -12.87 5.77
N SER A 6 0.11 -13.45 6.42
CA SER A 6 -0.56 -14.65 5.92
C SER A 6 -1.20 -14.46 4.54
N ILE A 7 -1.83 -13.30 4.29
CA ILE A 7 -2.39 -12.99 2.97
C ILE A 7 -1.26 -12.81 1.95
N ALA A 8 -0.21 -12.07 2.32
CA ALA A 8 0.94 -11.83 1.44
C ALA A 8 1.60 -13.13 0.98
N ASP A 9 1.78 -14.10 1.89
CA ASP A 9 2.32 -15.42 1.57
C ASP A 9 1.36 -16.21 0.66
N SER A 10 0.07 -16.26 1.00
CA SER A 10 -0.94 -16.99 0.20
C SER A 10 -1.12 -16.43 -1.22
N CYS A 11 -0.91 -15.11 -1.38
CA CYS A 11 -1.03 -14.40 -2.65
C CYS A 11 0.32 -14.28 -3.39
N GLY A 12 1.41 -14.81 -2.82
CA GLY A 12 2.75 -14.79 -3.43
C GLY A 12 3.45 -13.43 -3.43
N TYR A 13 2.95 -12.44 -2.68
CA TYR A 13 3.54 -11.10 -2.60
C TYR A 13 4.89 -11.08 -1.91
N THR A 14 5.07 -11.93 -0.91
CA THR A 14 6.36 -12.07 -0.19
C THR A 14 7.47 -12.47 -1.15
N ASP A 15 7.24 -13.52 -1.94
CA ASP A 15 8.20 -13.98 -2.95
C ASP A 15 8.35 -12.99 -4.10
N TYR A 16 7.26 -12.36 -4.54
CA TYR A 16 7.30 -11.35 -5.58
C TYR A 16 8.22 -10.17 -5.20
N SER A 17 8.02 -9.62 -4.00
CA SER A 17 8.82 -8.51 -3.49
C SER A 17 10.30 -8.91 -3.39
N LYS A 18 10.58 -10.07 -2.78
CA LYS A 18 11.95 -10.58 -2.60
C LYS A 18 12.70 -10.80 -3.91
N ASN A 19 12.01 -11.30 -4.94
CA ASN A 19 12.65 -11.69 -6.19
C ASN A 19 12.76 -10.55 -7.21
N PHE A 20 11.80 -9.61 -7.23
CA PHE A 20 11.69 -8.60 -8.28
C PHE A 20 11.89 -7.16 -7.79
N VAL A 21 11.57 -6.84 -6.55
CA VAL A 21 11.67 -5.47 -6.00
C VAL A 21 13.08 -5.23 -5.46
N THR A 22 14.05 -5.23 -6.38
CA THR A 22 15.47 -4.99 -6.08
C THR A 22 15.96 -3.71 -6.74
N TYR A 23 16.85 -2.98 -6.08
CA TYR A 23 17.60 -1.88 -6.70
C TYR A 23 19.06 -2.31 -6.94
N PRO A 24 19.63 -2.07 -8.14
CA PRO A 24 19.00 -1.51 -9.33
C PRO A 24 17.97 -2.48 -9.97
N PRO A 25 16.96 -1.96 -10.70
CA PRO A 25 15.94 -2.79 -11.32
C PRO A 25 16.54 -3.64 -12.45
N LYS A 26 16.19 -4.93 -12.48
CA LYS A 26 16.67 -5.88 -13.50
C LYS A 26 15.88 -5.82 -14.82
N GLY A 27 14.76 -5.12 -14.83
CA GLY A 27 13.85 -5.00 -15.96
C GLY A 27 12.43 -4.65 -15.51
N PRO A 28 11.45 -4.68 -16.43
CA PRO A 28 10.05 -4.52 -16.11
C PRO A 28 9.57 -5.60 -15.11
N LEU A 29 8.75 -5.18 -14.14
CA LEU A 29 8.16 -6.10 -13.18
C LEU A 29 7.09 -6.97 -13.86
N PRO A 30 7.11 -8.30 -13.68
CA PRO A 30 6.12 -9.17 -14.30
C PRO A 30 4.74 -8.95 -13.65
N VAL A 31 3.67 -8.94 -14.45
CA VAL A 31 2.29 -8.83 -13.93
C VAL A 31 1.83 -10.22 -13.44
N PRO A 32 1.55 -10.41 -12.15
CA PRO A 32 1.10 -11.70 -11.63
C PRO A 32 -0.23 -12.11 -12.27
N GLY A 33 -0.28 -13.33 -12.84
CA GLY A 33 -1.51 -13.90 -13.40
C GLY A 33 -2.10 -13.16 -14.59
N ASN A 34 -1.35 -12.25 -15.23
CA ASN A 34 -1.83 -11.39 -16.32
C ASN A 34 -3.12 -10.62 -15.99
N ASN A 35 -3.35 -10.34 -14.70
CA ASN A 35 -4.53 -9.66 -14.19
C ASN A 35 -4.11 -8.42 -13.41
N THR A 36 -4.39 -7.24 -13.97
CA THR A 36 -4.07 -5.95 -13.34
C THR A 36 -5.07 -5.54 -12.26
N GLU A 37 -6.26 -6.15 -12.24
CA GLU A 37 -7.33 -5.82 -11.28
C GLU A 37 -7.12 -6.45 -9.90
N GLY A 38 -6.17 -7.39 -9.80
CA GLY A 38 -5.87 -8.14 -8.58
C GLY A 38 -6.87 -9.28 -8.33
N VAL A 39 -6.39 -10.34 -7.69
CA VAL A 39 -7.20 -11.50 -7.30
C VAL A 39 -8.07 -11.14 -6.09
N ALA A 40 -9.33 -11.59 -6.09
CA ALA A 40 -10.21 -11.44 -4.94
C ALA A 40 -9.57 -12.08 -3.69
N GLY A 41 -9.59 -11.37 -2.57
CA GLY A 41 -8.91 -11.79 -1.33
C GLY A 41 -7.46 -11.32 -1.19
N CYS A 42 -6.80 -10.94 -2.29
CA CYS A 42 -5.42 -10.43 -2.26
C CYS A 42 -5.34 -8.88 -2.22
N LYS A 43 -6.48 -8.18 -2.20
CA LYS A 43 -6.54 -6.71 -2.13
C LYS A 43 -6.29 -6.21 -0.69
N VAL A 44 -5.01 -6.15 -0.30
CA VAL A 44 -4.60 -5.76 1.06
C VAL A 44 -4.56 -4.24 1.30
N TRP A 45 -4.56 -3.43 0.23
CA TRP A 45 -4.41 -1.97 0.30
C TRP A 45 -5.41 -1.31 1.26
N ASN A 46 -6.71 -1.57 1.08
CA ASN A 46 -7.76 -0.92 1.87
C ASN A 46 -7.65 -1.27 3.37
N GLN A 47 -7.22 -2.49 3.71
CA GLN A 47 -7.06 -2.91 5.09
C GLN A 47 -5.91 -2.16 5.78
N ILE A 48 -4.76 -2.08 5.09
CA ILE A 48 -3.57 -1.38 5.57
C ILE A 48 -3.87 0.11 5.70
N PHE A 49 -4.49 0.68 4.69
CA PHE A 49 -4.85 2.09 4.66
C PHE A 49 -5.83 2.46 5.78
N GLY A 50 -6.88 1.67 5.99
CA GLY A 50 -7.83 1.87 7.09
C GLY A 50 -7.13 1.82 8.46
N ALA A 51 -6.20 0.87 8.65
CA ALA A 51 -5.41 0.80 9.89
C ALA A 51 -4.49 2.02 10.08
N ALA A 52 -3.92 2.55 9.00
CA ALA A 52 -3.09 3.75 9.04
C ALA A 52 -3.90 4.98 9.49
N VAL A 53 -5.09 5.19 8.91
CA VAL A 53 -5.98 6.30 9.27
C VAL A 53 -6.52 6.15 10.70
N LEU A 54 -6.82 4.94 11.16
CA LEU A 54 -7.21 4.67 12.55
C LEU A 54 -6.11 5.05 13.54
N THR A 55 -4.85 4.86 13.16
CA THR A 55 -3.70 5.18 14.01
C THR A 55 -3.36 6.68 13.98
N ASN A 56 -3.47 7.29 12.79
CA ASN A 56 -3.23 8.71 12.57
C ASN A 56 -4.36 9.28 11.69
N PRO A 57 -5.33 10.00 12.28
CA PRO A 57 -6.43 10.58 11.52
C PRO A 57 -6.00 11.66 10.51
N ALA A 58 -4.78 12.20 10.64
CA ALA A 58 -4.19 13.14 9.67
C ALA A 58 -3.30 12.43 8.63
N PHE A 59 -3.32 11.10 8.56
CA PHE A 59 -2.48 10.32 7.65
C PHE A 59 -2.67 10.75 6.19
N ASN A 60 -1.53 10.92 5.50
CA ASN A 60 -1.45 11.19 4.08
C ASN A 60 -0.54 10.14 3.42
N VAL A 61 -1.06 9.40 2.44
CA VAL A 61 -0.30 8.36 1.73
C VAL A 61 0.91 8.91 0.96
N TYR A 62 0.87 10.19 0.58
CA TYR A 62 1.98 10.86 -0.09
C TYR A 62 2.97 11.51 0.88
N ARG A 63 2.53 11.77 2.12
CA ARG A 63 3.32 12.35 3.21
C ARG A 63 2.99 11.65 4.54
N ILE A 64 3.55 10.46 4.72
CA ILE A 64 3.22 9.57 5.84
C ILE A 64 3.48 10.15 7.24
N PHE A 65 4.25 11.23 7.35
CA PHE A 65 4.59 11.91 8.61
C PHE A 65 3.67 13.09 8.93
N ASP A 66 2.66 13.37 8.10
CA ASP A 66 1.70 14.42 8.38
C ASP A 66 0.92 14.11 9.66
N THR A 67 0.81 15.12 10.52
CA THR A 67 0.15 15.06 11.83
C THR A 67 -0.72 16.29 11.99
N TRP A 68 -1.57 16.31 13.02
CA TRP A 68 -2.45 17.45 13.27
C TRP A 68 -1.65 18.72 13.64
N PRO A 69 -2.10 19.91 13.20
CA PRO A 69 -3.26 20.15 12.35
C PRO A 69 -3.01 19.86 10.87
N VAL A 70 -4.05 19.40 10.16
CA VAL A 70 -4.00 19.23 8.70
C VAL A 70 -3.79 20.60 8.04
N LEU A 71 -2.69 20.75 7.30
CA LEU A 71 -2.35 21.97 6.58
C LEU A 71 -3.11 22.05 5.25
N TRP A 72 -3.22 23.25 4.70
CA TRP A 72 -3.80 23.45 3.37
C TRP A 72 -2.91 22.80 2.29
N ASP A 73 -3.54 22.28 1.25
CA ASP A 73 -2.88 21.73 0.07
C ASP A 73 -3.43 22.38 -1.21
N VAL A 74 -2.54 22.72 -2.15
CA VAL A 74 -2.90 23.39 -3.41
C VAL A 74 -3.83 22.54 -4.27
N HIS A 75 -3.67 21.21 -4.23
CA HIS A 75 -4.47 20.28 -5.02
C HIS A 75 -5.79 19.90 -4.33
N GLY A 76 -6.02 20.36 -3.10
CA GLY A 76 -7.22 20.04 -2.33
C GLY A 76 -7.22 18.63 -1.72
N PHE A 77 -6.06 17.97 -1.62
CA PHE A 77 -5.90 16.64 -1.00
C PHE A 77 -4.92 16.71 0.19
N PRO A 78 -5.25 17.46 1.26
CA PRO A 78 -4.34 17.67 2.38
C PRO A 78 -4.14 16.44 3.27
N GLY A 79 -4.88 15.36 3.03
CA GLY A 79 -4.69 14.06 3.65
C GLY A 79 -5.40 12.97 2.89
N SER A 80 -5.44 11.76 3.45
CA SER A 80 -6.04 10.59 2.83
C SER A 80 -7.31 10.12 3.55
N PHE A 81 -8.00 11.04 4.24
CA PHE A 81 -9.29 10.77 4.87
C PHE A 81 -10.41 11.15 3.89
N PHE A 82 -11.23 10.17 3.50
CA PHE A 82 -12.42 10.32 2.67
C PHE A 82 -13.56 9.46 3.21
#